data_AF-A0A935PE95-F1
#
_entry.id   AF-A0A935PE95-F1
#
_cell.length_a   1.000
_cell.length_b   1.000
_cell.length_c   1.000
_cell.angle_alpha   90.00
_cell.angle_beta   90.00
_cell.angle_gamma   90.00
#
_symmetry.space_group_name_H-M   'P 1'
#
loop_
_entity.id
_entity.type
_entity.pdbx_description
1 polymer ?
#
loop_
_entity_poly.entity_id
_entity_poly.type
_entity_poly.pdbx_seq_one_letter_code
_entity_poly.pdbx_strand_id
1 'polypeptide(L)'
;MQGLSTPVTSSDQDTTNSIRRNKAQWSNYEWPEGGDEWSAAWGGTENLWHRTIFPRIRPFLPSGHILEIAPGYGRCTQFLVTQCRQLTLVDLTEKCIEACRQRFKAHEHIRYCVNDGKSLDMVEDGSVDFAFSWDSLVHVEHDVMQAYLGQLASKLKPGGVCFLHHSNIGAFRDAATSG
;
A
#
# COMPACT_ATOMS: atom_id res chain seq x y z
N MET A 1 38.83 32.22 -6.51
CA MET A 1 38.43 31.68 -5.20
C MET A 1 36.91 31.63 -5.18
N GLN A 2 36.28 30.59 -5.72
CA GLN A 2 35.83 29.39 -4.99
C GLN A 2 35.33 29.70 -3.57
N GLY A 3 34.00 29.82 -3.44
CA GLY A 3 33.27 29.63 -2.19
C GLY A 3 32.23 28.54 -2.46
N LEU A 4 32.47 27.37 -1.87
CA LEU A 4 31.73 26.13 -2.08
C LEU A 4 30.26 26.23 -1.68
N SER A 5 29.44 25.54 -2.49
CA SER A 5 28.08 25.10 -2.18
C SER A 5 28.04 24.27 -0.90
N THR A 6 27.15 24.61 0.03
CA THR A 6 26.66 23.65 1.03
C THR A 6 25.47 22.90 0.43
N PRO A 7 25.50 21.56 0.34
CA PRO A 7 24.33 20.78 -0.01
C PRO A 7 23.31 20.89 1.12
N VAL A 8 22.05 21.17 0.78
CA VAL A 8 20.93 20.88 1.67
C VAL A 8 20.86 19.37 1.78
N THR A 9 21.48 18.81 2.83
CA THR A 9 21.27 17.43 3.21
C THR A 9 19.81 17.29 3.63
N SER A 10 19.02 16.61 2.79
CA SER A 10 17.75 16.01 3.14
C SER A 10 17.94 15.20 4.42
N SER A 11 17.56 15.75 5.56
CA SER A 11 17.59 15.04 6.82
C SER A 11 16.54 13.94 6.76
N ASP A 12 16.98 12.69 6.67
CA ASP A 12 16.23 11.53 7.17
C ASP A 12 15.91 11.79 8.65
N GLN A 13 14.84 12.52 8.91
CA GLN A 13 14.28 12.58 10.25
C GLN A 13 13.65 11.22 10.49
N ASP A 14 14.15 10.51 11.50
CA ASP A 14 13.59 9.22 11.93
C ASP A 14 12.26 9.45 12.65
N THR A 15 11.27 9.90 11.87
CA THR A 15 9.90 10.08 12.30
C THR A 15 9.26 8.72 12.60
N THR A 16 8.12 8.73 13.29
CA THR A 16 7.43 7.49 13.67
C THR A 16 7.06 6.62 12.47
N ASN A 17 6.81 7.24 11.31
CA ASN A 17 6.33 6.60 10.09
C ASN A 17 7.42 6.46 9.00
N SER A 18 8.70 6.55 9.39
CA SER A 18 9.81 6.35 8.45
C SER A 18 9.77 4.94 7.83
N ILE A 19 10.23 4.81 6.58
CA ILE A 19 10.29 3.52 5.87
C ILE A 19 11.02 2.46 6.72
N ARG A 20 12.13 2.84 7.36
CA ARG A 20 12.93 1.95 8.21
C ARG A 20 12.12 1.41 9.39
N ARG A 21 11.37 2.27 10.08
CA ARG A 21 10.53 1.86 11.22
C ARG A 21 9.36 1.00 10.77
N ASN A 22 8.67 1.38 9.70
CA ASN A 22 7.62 0.57 9.10
C ASN A 22 8.14 -0.82 8.70
N LYS A 23 9.30 -0.90 8.04
CA LYS A 23 9.91 -2.18 7.68
C LYS A 23 10.16 -3.04 8.91
N ALA A 24 10.76 -2.47 9.96
CA ALA A 24 11.03 -3.20 11.20
C ALA A 24 9.73 -3.64 11.89
N GLN A 25 8.73 -2.76 11.99
CA GLN A 25 7.45 -3.06 12.63
C GLN A 25 6.73 -4.19 11.91
N TRP A 26 6.48 -4.05 10.61
CA TRP A 26 5.65 -5.00 9.87
C TRP A 26 6.35 -6.33 9.59
N SER A 27 7.70 -6.36 9.59
CA SER A 27 8.46 -7.62 9.56
C SER A 27 8.35 -8.39 10.88
N ASN A 28 8.13 -7.71 12.01
CA ASN A 28 8.06 -8.35 13.34
C ASN A 28 6.64 -8.44 13.90
N TYR A 29 5.65 -7.80 13.27
CA TYR A 29 4.26 -7.91 13.70
C TYR A 29 3.74 -9.34 13.50
N GLU A 30 2.96 -9.86 14.44
CA GLU A 30 2.57 -11.28 14.45
C GLU A 30 1.44 -11.63 13.48
N TRP A 31 0.59 -10.66 13.11
CA TRP A 31 -0.58 -10.87 12.24
C TRP A 31 -1.51 -12.01 12.73
N PRO A 32 -2.00 -11.95 13.99
CA PRO A 32 -2.71 -13.06 14.62
C PRO A 32 -4.02 -13.46 13.91
N GLU A 33 -4.68 -12.53 13.21
CA GLU A 33 -5.89 -12.79 12.41
C GLU A 33 -5.64 -12.54 10.92
N GLY A 34 -4.38 -12.59 10.46
CA GLY A 34 -4.04 -12.41 9.05
C GLY A 34 -4.45 -11.05 8.47
N GLY A 35 -4.54 -10.03 9.34
CA GLY A 35 -4.95 -8.67 9.00
C GLY A 35 -6.42 -8.38 9.30
N ASP A 36 -7.25 -9.38 9.59
CA ASP A 36 -8.68 -9.17 9.89
C ASP A 36 -8.90 -8.41 11.21
N GLU A 37 -7.91 -8.44 12.12
CA GLU A 37 -7.93 -7.69 13.37
C GLU A 37 -8.13 -6.17 13.15
N TRP A 38 -7.70 -5.65 12.00
CA TRP A 38 -7.83 -4.25 11.61
C TRP A 38 -9.23 -3.88 11.09
N SER A 39 -10.15 -4.85 11.02
CA SER A 39 -11.53 -4.65 10.56
C SER A 39 -12.55 -4.62 11.69
N ALA A 40 -12.13 -4.76 12.94
CA ALA A 40 -13.02 -4.85 14.10
C ALA A 40 -14.02 -3.68 14.19
N ALA A 41 -13.58 -2.46 13.90
CA ALA A 41 -14.43 -1.25 13.91
C ALA A 41 -15.55 -1.27 12.86
N TRP A 42 -15.43 -2.08 11.80
CA TRP A 42 -16.48 -2.28 10.80
C TRP A 42 -17.38 -3.49 11.10
N GLY A 43 -17.15 -4.20 12.20
CA GLY A 43 -17.80 -5.47 12.48
C GLY A 43 -17.26 -6.61 11.61
N GLY A 44 -15.97 -6.57 11.27
CA GLY A 44 -15.27 -7.63 10.53
C GLY A 44 -14.97 -7.28 9.08
N THR A 45 -14.04 -8.03 8.48
CA THR A 45 -13.51 -7.79 7.12
C THR A 45 -14.59 -7.84 6.04
N GLU A 46 -15.58 -8.72 6.17
CA GLU A 46 -16.72 -8.78 5.24
C GLU A 46 -17.54 -7.48 5.22
N ASN A 47 -17.83 -6.92 6.39
CA ASN A 47 -18.57 -5.66 6.48
C ASN A 47 -17.72 -4.47 6.00
N LEU A 48 -16.43 -4.44 6.35
CA LEU A 48 -15.49 -3.47 5.79
C LEU A 48 -15.54 -3.50 4.26
N TRP A 49 -15.39 -4.68 3.66
CA TRP A 49 -15.38 -4.85 2.22
C TRP A 49 -16.72 -4.46 1.60
N HIS A 50 -17.81 -5.13 1.97
CA HIS A 50 -19.09 -4.99 1.27
C HIS A 50 -19.81 -3.67 1.54
N ARG A 51 -19.62 -3.05 2.71
CA ARG A 51 -20.33 -1.81 3.09
C ARG A 51 -19.50 -0.56 2.87
N THR A 52 -18.17 -0.66 2.93
CA THR A 52 -17.29 0.51 2.83
C THR A 52 -16.54 0.53 1.51
N ILE A 53 -15.75 -0.50 1.22
CA ILE A 53 -14.81 -0.47 0.09
C ILE A 53 -15.54 -0.72 -1.23
N PHE A 54 -16.22 -1.86 -1.35
CA PHE A 54 -16.80 -2.34 -2.60
C PHE A 54 -17.74 -1.33 -3.28
N PRO A 55 -18.68 -0.64 -2.59
CA PRO A 55 -19.57 0.33 -3.23
C PRO A 55 -18.83 1.48 -3.93
N ARG A 56 -17.61 1.82 -3.48
CA ARG A 56 -16.79 2.92 -4.02
C ARG A 56 -15.95 2.49 -5.22
N ILE A 57 -15.51 1.22 -5.24
CA ILE A 57 -14.61 0.70 -6.26
C ILE A 57 -15.32 -0.15 -7.33
N ARG A 58 -16.58 -0.54 -7.09
CA ARG A 58 -17.37 -1.37 -8.01
C ARG A 58 -17.34 -0.93 -9.47
N PRO A 59 -17.41 0.38 -9.82
CA PRO A 59 -17.35 0.80 -11.23
C PRO A 59 -16.04 0.47 -11.95
N PHE A 60 -14.97 0.17 -11.21
CA PHE A 60 -13.64 -0.16 -11.73
C PHE A 60 -13.34 -1.66 -11.71
N LEU A 61 -14.32 -2.49 -11.33
CA LEU A 61 -14.19 -3.94 -11.24
C LEU A 61 -15.22 -4.67 -12.14
N PRO A 62 -14.87 -5.84 -12.72
CA PRO A 62 -13.53 -6.42 -12.75
C PRO A 62 -12.58 -5.62 -13.66
N SER A 63 -11.28 -5.76 -13.43
CA SER A 63 -10.24 -5.04 -14.18
C SER A 63 -9.27 -5.99 -14.89
N GLY A 64 -8.56 -5.51 -15.91
CA GLY A 64 -7.52 -6.31 -16.57
C GLY A 64 -6.39 -6.64 -15.60
N HIS A 65 -5.73 -5.59 -15.10
CA HIS A 65 -4.62 -5.66 -14.17
C HIS A 65 -4.89 -4.76 -12.95
N ILE A 66 -4.94 -5.39 -11.77
CA ILE A 66 -4.99 -4.70 -10.49
C ILE A 66 -3.60 -4.67 -9.86
N LEU A 67 -3.19 -3.49 -9.37
CA LEU A 67 -2.03 -3.32 -8.50
C LEU A 67 -2.51 -3.04 -7.08
N GLU A 68 -2.21 -3.92 -6.13
CA GLU A 68 -2.45 -3.68 -4.70
C GLU A 68 -1.13 -3.32 -4.01
N ILE A 69 -1.11 -2.13 -3.41
CA ILE A 69 0.04 -1.61 -2.66
C ILE A 69 -0.20 -1.85 -1.17
N ALA A 70 0.80 -2.48 -0.56
CA ALA A 70 0.89 -2.86 0.84
C ALA A 70 -0.30 -3.71 1.32
N PRO A 71 -0.49 -4.93 0.75
CA PRO A 71 -1.60 -5.83 1.07
C PRO A 71 -1.54 -6.42 2.49
N GLY A 72 -0.39 -6.33 3.18
CA GLY A 72 -0.18 -7.03 4.44
C GLY A 72 -0.32 -8.55 4.24
N TYR A 73 -1.16 -9.19 5.07
CA TYR A 73 -1.48 -10.63 4.96
C TYR A 73 -2.67 -10.92 4.03
N GLY A 74 -3.06 -9.95 3.19
CA GLY A 74 -4.01 -10.14 2.11
C GLY A 74 -5.47 -9.94 2.50
N ARG A 75 -5.74 -9.09 3.50
CA ARG A 75 -7.09 -8.78 3.98
C ARG A 75 -8.03 -8.36 2.85
N CYS A 76 -7.60 -7.43 1.99
CA CYS A 76 -8.40 -6.99 0.83
C CYS A 76 -8.12 -7.85 -0.41
N THR A 77 -6.90 -8.37 -0.55
CA THR A 77 -6.49 -9.28 -1.61
C THR A 77 -7.46 -10.44 -1.82
N GLN A 78 -8.01 -11.01 -0.74
CA GLN A 78 -8.96 -12.13 -0.84
C GLN A 78 -10.22 -11.83 -1.65
N PHE A 79 -10.61 -10.56 -1.74
CA PHE A 79 -11.72 -10.14 -2.59
C PHE A 79 -11.26 -9.70 -3.97
N LEU A 80 -10.11 -9.02 -4.07
CA LEU A 80 -9.55 -8.54 -5.33
C LEU A 80 -9.10 -9.66 -6.27
N VAL A 81 -8.62 -10.78 -5.72
CA VAL A 81 -8.06 -11.91 -6.49
C VAL A 81 -9.02 -12.48 -7.54
N THR A 82 -10.33 -12.39 -7.31
CA THR A 82 -11.35 -12.86 -8.26
C THR A 82 -11.87 -11.77 -9.20
N GLN A 83 -11.40 -10.52 -9.04
CA GLN A 83 -11.89 -9.34 -9.75
C GLN A 83 -10.92 -8.85 -10.83
N CYS A 84 -9.95 -9.67 -11.23
CA CYS A 84 -8.98 -9.30 -12.26
C CYS A 84 -8.41 -10.47 -13.07
N ARG A 85 -7.87 -10.17 -14.26
CA ARG A 85 -7.08 -11.14 -15.05
C ARG A 85 -5.65 -11.27 -14.53
N GLN A 86 -5.08 -10.21 -13.97
CA GLN A 86 -3.76 -10.19 -13.36
C GLN A 86 -3.81 -9.35 -12.08
N LEU A 87 -3.21 -9.86 -11.01
CA LEU A 87 -3.04 -9.15 -9.75
C LEU A 87 -1.54 -8.97 -9.49
N THR A 88 -1.11 -7.77 -9.10
CA THR A 88 0.25 -7.53 -8.61
C THR A 88 0.17 -7.01 -7.19
N LEU A 89 0.82 -7.72 -6.28
CA LEU A 89 0.95 -7.35 -4.88
C LEU A 89 2.35 -6.78 -4.65
N VAL A 90 2.41 -5.56 -4.11
CA VAL A 90 3.67 -4.90 -3.75
C VAL A 90 3.66 -4.57 -2.26
N ASP A 91 4.61 -5.07 -1.49
CA ASP A 91 4.75 -4.75 -0.06
C ASP A 91 6.20 -4.41 0.30
N LEU A 92 6.41 -3.66 1.37
CA LEU A 92 7.72 -3.31 1.90
C LEU A 92 8.44 -4.52 2.53
N THR A 93 7.68 -5.54 2.95
CA THR A 93 8.21 -6.68 3.72
C THR A 93 8.06 -8.01 2.98
N GLU A 94 9.13 -8.82 3.02
CA GLU A 94 9.11 -10.20 2.52
C GLU A 94 8.08 -11.05 3.27
N LYS A 95 7.92 -10.84 4.58
CA LYS A 95 6.97 -11.55 5.44
C LYS A 95 5.53 -11.45 4.91
N CYS A 96 5.06 -10.24 4.60
CA CYS A 96 3.71 -10.01 4.06
C CYS A 96 3.55 -10.65 2.67
N ILE A 97 4.55 -10.50 1.80
CA ILE A 97 4.52 -11.10 0.46
C ILE A 97 4.47 -12.63 0.53
N GLU A 98 5.27 -13.27 1.38
CA GLU A 98 5.25 -14.72 1.53
C GLU A 98 3.93 -15.22 2.14
N ALA A 99 3.38 -14.50 3.12
CA ALA A 99 2.07 -14.80 3.67
C ALA A 99 0.97 -14.77 2.59
N CYS A 100 0.96 -13.72 1.75
CA CYS A 100 0.05 -13.64 0.61
C CYS A 100 0.28 -14.79 -0.38
N ARG A 101 1.54 -15.09 -0.71
CA ARG A 101 1.88 -16.19 -1.63
C ARG A 101 1.34 -17.53 -1.14
N GLN A 102 1.51 -17.84 0.14
CA GLN A 102 0.99 -19.06 0.73
C GLN A 102 -0.55 -19.07 0.77
N ARG A 103 -1.17 -17.95 1.16
CA ARG A 103 -2.63 -17.82 1.27
C ARG A 103 -3.32 -17.96 -0.08
N PHE A 104 -2.74 -17.42 -1.15
CA PHE A 104 -3.33 -17.38 -2.49
C PHE A 104 -2.63 -18.29 -3.50
N LYS A 105 -1.91 -19.32 -3.04
CA LYS A 105 -1.16 -20.26 -3.91
C LYS A 105 -1.98 -20.98 -4.99
N ALA A 106 -3.30 -21.05 -4.83
CA ALA A 106 -4.22 -21.61 -5.82
C ALA A 106 -4.49 -20.67 -7.01
N HIS A 107 -4.03 -19.43 -6.94
CA HIS A 107 -4.23 -18.40 -7.95
C HIS A 107 -2.90 -18.10 -8.67
N GLU A 108 -2.78 -18.58 -9.90
CA GLU A 108 -1.54 -18.46 -10.70
C GLU A 108 -1.36 -17.07 -11.33
N HIS A 109 -2.42 -16.26 -11.39
CA HIS A 109 -2.42 -14.93 -12.00
C HIS A 109 -1.95 -13.80 -11.06
N ILE A 110 -1.32 -14.15 -9.93
CA ILE A 110 -0.80 -13.20 -8.96
C ILE A 110 0.72 -13.10 -9.07
N ARG A 111 1.20 -11.86 -9.26
CA ARG A 111 2.61 -11.51 -9.13
C ARG A 111 2.85 -10.90 -7.75
N TYR A 112 3.91 -11.33 -7.10
CA TYR A 112 4.27 -10.88 -5.76
C TYR A 112 5.62 -10.17 -5.79
N CYS A 113 5.72 -8.99 -5.20
CA CYS A 113 6.90 -8.15 -5.27
C CYS A 113 7.18 -7.47 -3.93
N VAL A 114 8.44 -7.53 -3.48
CA VAL A 114 8.92 -6.73 -2.36
C VAL A 114 9.54 -5.45 -2.92
N ASN A 115 9.23 -4.30 -2.34
CA ASN A 115 9.82 -3.02 -2.74
C ASN A 115 10.63 -2.36 -1.61
N ASP A 116 11.09 -1.15 -1.88
CA ASP A 116 11.84 -0.28 -0.96
C ASP A 116 10.94 0.64 -0.13
N GLY A 117 9.62 0.44 -0.17
CA GLY A 117 8.62 1.26 0.50
C GLY A 117 8.12 2.47 -0.29
N LYS A 118 8.64 2.72 -1.50
CA LYS A 118 8.22 3.87 -2.34
C LYS A 118 8.23 3.60 -3.84
N SER A 119 8.89 2.54 -4.29
CA SER A 119 9.14 2.24 -5.69
C SER A 119 8.24 1.15 -6.27
N LEU A 120 7.89 1.33 -7.55
CA LEU A 120 7.03 0.49 -8.37
C LEU A 120 7.73 0.09 -9.69
N ASP A 121 9.07 0.14 -9.76
CA ASP A 121 9.86 -0.15 -10.96
C ASP A 121 9.64 -1.56 -11.52
N MET A 122 9.22 -2.50 -10.67
CA MET A 122 8.86 -3.85 -11.08
C MET A 122 7.55 -3.90 -11.89
N VAL A 123 6.74 -2.86 -11.85
CA VAL A 123 5.47 -2.72 -12.59
C VAL A 123 5.75 -1.97 -13.90
N GLU A 124 5.25 -2.52 -15.00
CA GLU A 124 5.39 -1.92 -16.33
C GLU A 124 4.59 -0.60 -16.43
N ASP A 125 5.14 0.39 -17.12
CA ASP A 125 4.44 1.66 -17.37
C ASP A 125 3.22 1.44 -18.26
N GLY A 126 2.13 2.18 -18.00
CA GLY A 126 0.89 2.06 -18.77
C GLY A 126 0.25 0.67 -18.75
N SER A 127 0.48 -0.14 -17.70
CA SER A 127 -0.01 -1.52 -17.60
C SER A 127 -1.19 -1.69 -16.64
N VAL A 128 -1.32 -0.81 -15.64
CA VAL A 128 -2.30 -0.95 -14.55
C VAL A 128 -3.64 -0.32 -14.93
N ASP A 129 -4.73 -1.09 -14.82
CA ASP A 129 -6.09 -0.59 -15.00
C ASP A 129 -6.62 0.03 -13.69
N PHE A 130 -6.35 -0.64 -12.56
CA PHE A 130 -6.82 -0.20 -11.25
C PHE A 130 -5.76 -0.40 -10.16
N ALA A 131 -5.36 0.69 -9.50
CA ALA A 131 -4.46 0.63 -8.35
C ALA A 131 -5.25 0.79 -7.04
N PHE A 132 -4.91 0.00 -6.03
CA PHE A 132 -5.64 -0.07 -4.78
C PHE A 132 -4.67 -0.08 -3.59
N SER A 133 -5.01 0.66 -2.54
CA SER A 133 -4.39 0.49 -1.21
C SER A 133 -5.40 0.88 -0.14
N TRP A 134 -5.55 0.05 0.88
CA TRP A 134 -6.48 0.29 1.98
C TRP A 134 -5.80 0.21 3.32
N ASP A 135 -5.93 1.27 4.12
CA ASP A 135 -5.59 1.28 5.56
C ASP A 135 -4.15 0.81 5.83
N SER A 136 -3.25 1.24 4.95
CA SER A 136 -1.82 0.89 4.99
C SER A 136 -0.96 2.13 4.78
N LEU A 137 -1.22 2.89 3.70
CA LEU A 137 -0.54 4.16 3.46
C LEU A 137 -0.82 5.20 4.57
N VAL A 138 -1.77 4.98 5.48
CA VAL A 138 -1.95 5.81 6.69
C VAL A 138 -0.70 5.87 7.59
N HIS A 139 0.22 4.92 7.44
CA HIS A 139 1.47 4.82 8.19
C HIS A 139 2.69 5.34 7.43
N VAL A 140 2.54 5.95 6.25
CA VAL A 140 3.69 6.50 5.51
C VAL A 140 3.79 8.02 5.64
N GLU A 141 5.01 8.53 5.53
CA GLU A 141 5.28 9.97 5.48
C GLU A 141 4.83 10.58 4.15
N HIS A 142 4.69 11.92 4.14
CA HIS A 142 4.19 12.66 2.99
C HIS A 142 5.06 12.47 1.74
N ASP A 143 6.38 12.42 1.89
CA ASP A 143 7.33 12.20 0.79
C ASP A 143 7.15 10.81 0.14
N VAL A 144 6.87 9.78 0.95
CA VAL A 144 6.55 8.44 0.47
C VAL A 144 5.24 8.43 -0.30
N MET A 145 4.21 9.12 0.20
CA MET A 145 2.94 9.25 -0.51
C MET A 145 3.13 9.98 -1.85
N GLN A 146 3.92 11.07 -1.87
CA GLN A 146 4.28 11.79 -3.10
C GLN A 146 5.03 10.89 -4.09
N ALA A 147 5.96 10.07 -3.62
CA ALA A 147 6.69 9.12 -4.45
C ALA A 147 5.73 8.11 -5.11
N TYR A 148 4.82 7.49 -4.34
CA TYR A 148 3.84 6.56 -4.90
C TYR A 148 2.90 7.23 -5.91
N LEU A 149 2.41 8.45 -5.63
CA LEU A 149 1.58 9.18 -6.58
C LEU A 149 2.32 9.49 -7.88
N GLY A 150 3.60 9.89 -7.78
CA GLY A 150 4.46 10.13 -8.93
C GLY A 150 4.68 8.88 -9.78
N GLN A 151 4.88 7.72 -9.16
CA GLN A 151 5.05 6.46 -9.89
C GLN A 151 3.74 5.95 -10.47
N LEU A 152 2.64 6.02 -9.71
CA LEU A 152 1.32 5.61 -10.20
C LEU A 152 0.91 6.36 -11.47
N ALA A 153 1.31 7.63 -11.61
CA ALA A 153 1.07 8.41 -12.82
C ALA A 153 1.69 7.76 -14.08
N SER A 154 2.83 7.07 -13.98
CA SER A 154 3.44 6.35 -15.10
C SER A 154 2.90 4.93 -15.25
N LYS A 155 2.52 4.27 -14.14
CA LYS A 155 2.06 2.86 -14.16
C LYS A 155 0.63 2.70 -14.67
N LEU A 156 -0.23 3.70 -14.48
CA LEU A 156 -1.62 3.65 -14.93
C LEU A 156 -1.74 3.76 -16.45
N LYS A 157 -2.62 2.95 -17.03
CA LYS A 157 -3.10 3.14 -18.41
C LYS A 157 -3.81 4.48 -18.57
N PRO A 158 -3.95 5.00 -19.82
CA PRO A 158 -4.93 6.04 -20.09
C PRO A 158 -6.33 5.62 -19.60
N GLY A 159 -6.91 6.41 -18.69
CA GLY A 159 -8.20 6.10 -18.05
C GLY A 159 -8.13 5.15 -16.85
N GLY A 160 -6.93 4.68 -16.48
CA GLY A 160 -6.70 3.91 -15.26
C GLY A 160 -6.96 4.74 -14.00
N VAL A 161 -7.38 4.07 -12.94
CA VAL A 161 -7.81 4.73 -11.69
C VAL A 161 -7.04 4.20 -10.49
N CYS A 162 -6.76 5.07 -9.53
CA CYS A 162 -6.26 4.66 -8.22
C CYS A 162 -7.28 4.96 -7.12
N PHE A 163 -7.43 4.03 -6.18
CA PHE A 163 -8.19 4.22 -4.95
C PHE A 163 -7.27 3.96 -3.76
N LEU A 164 -6.86 5.05 -3.10
CA LEU A 164 -5.88 5.02 -2.01
C LEU A 164 -6.51 5.55 -0.73
N HIS A 165 -6.59 4.71 0.30
CA HIS A 165 -6.93 5.15 1.64
C HIS A 165 -5.68 5.65 2.37
N HIS A 166 -5.71 6.92 2.73
CA HIS A 166 -4.66 7.57 3.50
C HIS A 166 -5.30 8.48 4.54
N SER A 167 -4.60 8.73 5.66
CA SER A 167 -5.05 9.65 6.70
C SER A 167 -3.98 10.71 6.89
N ASN A 168 -4.38 11.98 6.98
CA ASN A 168 -3.47 13.07 7.28
C ASN A 168 -3.25 13.26 8.79
N ILE A 169 -3.43 12.23 9.61
CA ILE A 169 -3.44 12.36 11.08
C ILE A 169 -2.09 12.83 11.63
N GLY A 170 -0.99 12.54 10.93
CA GLY A 170 0.34 13.03 11.26
C GLY A 170 0.48 14.56 11.18
N ALA A 171 -0.28 15.23 10.30
CA ALA A 171 -0.26 16.68 10.17
C ALA A 171 -1.06 17.41 11.27
N PHE A 172 -1.84 16.69 12.08
CA PHE A 172 -2.66 17.24 13.16
C PHE A 172 -2.23 16.77 14.55
N ARG A 173 -1.06 16.14 14.69
CA ARG A 173 -0.47 15.90 16.00
C ARG A 173 -0.02 17.22 16.60
N ASP A 174 -0.84 17.76 17.49
CA ASP A 174 -0.46 18.90 18.32
C ASP A 174 0.75 18.50 19.18
N ALA A 175 1.84 19.26 19.07
CA ALA A 175 3.03 19.07 19.89
C ALA A 175 2.76 19.29 21.39
N ALA A 176 1.60 19.86 21.73
CA ALA A 176 1.20 20.20 23.09
C ALA A 176 0.46 19.07 23.85
N THR A 177 0.01 18.00 23.18
CA THR A 177 -0.84 16.96 23.80
C THR A 177 -0.34 15.53 23.66
N SER A 178 0.86 15.34 23.12
CA SER A 178 1.52 14.02 23.08
C SER A 178 2.34 13.80 24.37
N GLY A 179 1.64 13.58 25.48
CA GLY A 179 2.21 13.17 26.78
C GLY A 179 2.05 11.67 27.03
#